data_AF-A0A6C2YUF0-F1
#
_entry.id   AF-A0A6C2YUF0-F1
#
_cell.length_a   1.000
_cell.length_b   1.000
_cell.length_c   1.000
_cell.angle_alpha   90.00
_cell.angle_beta   90.00
_cell.angle_gamma   90.00
#
_symmetry.space_group_name_H-M   'P 1'
#
loop_
_entity.id
_entity.type
_entity.pdbx_description
1 polymer ?
#
loop_
_entity_poly.entity_id
_entity_poly.type
_entity_poly.pdbx_seq_one_letter_code
_entity_poly.pdbx_strand_id
1 'polypeptide(L)'
;MVTVGSVTREAAAARFPFLAAKVSGRRGQIKEFTHRDPDYVFWVHPDGRLHDAKRSHRDNVPRGHEGIEDDEPDYGGFLRGRIASLGSDQLVVVYCRPEALAVAGDKLRQFLRGLAQLPVPLDDRALVVSDNADLYGTVADLYRRAQEAEPSGRADGGA
;
A
#
# COMPACT_ATOMS: atom_id res chain seq x y z
N MET A 1 6.30 -5.55 -13.63
CA MET A 1 5.81 -4.27 -13.10
C MET A 1 4.35 -4.13 -13.49
N VAL A 2 3.49 -4.34 -12.52
CA VAL A 2 2.04 -4.24 -12.64
C VAL A 2 1.65 -2.76 -12.72
N THR A 3 0.65 -2.44 -13.54
CA THR A 3 0.01 -1.12 -13.58
C THR A 3 -1.49 -1.34 -13.69
N VAL A 4 -2.24 -0.97 -12.66
CA VAL A 4 -3.69 -1.15 -12.55
C VAL A 4 -4.26 0.09 -11.86
N GLY A 5 -5.51 0.44 -12.19
CA GLY A 5 -6.19 1.61 -11.64
C GLY A 5 -6.38 2.70 -12.69
N SER A 6 -6.82 3.87 -12.22
CA SER A 6 -7.18 5.01 -13.07
C SER A 6 -5.99 5.85 -13.52
N VAL A 7 -4.84 5.73 -12.83
CA VAL A 7 -3.65 6.53 -13.12
C VAL A 7 -2.67 5.76 -13.99
N THR A 8 -2.30 6.35 -15.13
CA THR A 8 -1.28 5.77 -16.01
C THR A 8 0.12 5.89 -15.40
N ARG A 9 1.02 5.05 -15.89
CA ARG A 9 2.43 5.07 -15.49
C ARG A 9 3.09 6.42 -15.77
N GLU A 10 2.75 7.03 -16.91
CA GLU A 10 3.26 8.33 -17.36
C GLU A 10 2.77 9.45 -16.44
N ALA A 11 1.48 9.45 -16.08
CA ALA A 11 0.91 10.42 -15.16
C ALA A 11 1.50 10.28 -13.74
N ALA A 12 1.69 9.04 -13.28
CA ALA A 12 2.36 8.78 -12.01
C ALA A 12 3.82 9.26 -12.01
N ALA A 13 4.54 9.07 -13.12
CA ALA A 13 5.92 9.51 -13.28
C ALA A 13 6.09 11.03 -13.32
N ALA A 14 5.07 11.76 -13.78
CA ALA A 14 5.06 13.22 -13.72
C ALA A 14 5.04 13.75 -12.27
N ARG A 15 4.43 13.00 -11.34
CA ARG A 15 4.38 13.31 -9.90
C ARG A 15 5.64 12.80 -9.18
N PHE A 16 6.02 11.55 -9.47
CA PHE A 16 7.15 10.87 -8.86
C PHE A 16 8.06 10.25 -9.95
N PRO A 17 9.16 10.90 -10.34
CA PRO A 17 9.98 10.49 -11.48
C PRO A 17 10.47 9.04 -11.45
N PHE A 18 10.72 8.49 -10.25
CA PHE A 18 11.13 7.09 -10.07
C PHE A 18 10.08 6.07 -10.51
N LEU A 19 8.82 6.49 -10.68
CA LEU A 19 7.74 5.64 -11.20
C LEU A 19 7.78 5.49 -12.72
N ALA A 20 8.66 6.16 -13.46
CA ALA A 20 8.77 5.99 -14.91
C ALA A 20 9.09 4.53 -15.32
N ALA A 21 8.69 4.15 -16.54
CA ALA A 21 8.80 2.79 -17.05
C ALA A 21 10.24 2.22 -16.98
N LYS A 22 11.24 3.04 -17.29
CA LYS A 22 12.66 2.66 -17.28
C LYS A 22 13.44 3.59 -16.35
N VAL A 23 13.75 3.10 -15.15
CA VAL A 23 14.53 3.81 -14.13
C VAL A 23 15.53 2.86 -13.52
N SER A 24 16.82 3.24 -13.53
CA SER A 24 17.87 2.52 -12.81
C SER A 24 17.83 2.88 -11.32
N GLY A 25 18.09 1.90 -10.45
CA GLY A 25 18.12 2.14 -8.99
C GLY A 25 16.77 2.51 -8.37
N ARG A 26 15.64 2.16 -9.02
CA ARG A 26 14.28 2.56 -8.62
C ARG A 26 13.96 2.28 -7.14
N ARG A 27 14.28 1.07 -6.65
CA ARG A 27 14.06 0.69 -5.24
C ARG A 27 14.82 1.61 -4.29
N GLY A 28 16.03 2.02 -4.67
CA GLY A 28 16.84 2.98 -3.92
C GLY A 28 16.20 4.37 -3.87
N GLN A 29 15.69 4.86 -5.00
CA GLN A 29 15.02 6.17 -5.06
C GLN A 29 13.72 6.21 -4.24
N ILE A 30 12.92 5.13 -4.30
CA ILE A 30 11.70 4.98 -3.46
C ILE A 30 12.09 4.97 -1.98
N LYS A 31 13.14 4.23 -1.62
CA LYS A 31 13.66 4.18 -0.25
C LYS A 31 14.11 5.55 0.21
N GLU A 32 14.92 6.25 -0.58
CA GLU A 32 15.42 7.60 -0.27
C GLU A 32 14.26 8.58 -0.04
N PHE A 33 13.27 8.57 -0.94
CA PHE A 33 12.08 9.40 -0.82
C PHE A 33 11.30 9.09 0.47
N THR A 34 10.96 7.83 0.71
CA THR A 34 10.09 7.43 1.83
C THR A 34 10.80 7.34 3.18
N HIS A 35 12.14 7.32 3.23
CA HIS A 35 12.89 7.25 4.49
C HIS A 35 13.30 8.64 4.99
N ARG A 36 13.33 9.65 4.12
CA ARG A 36 13.76 11.00 4.47
C ARG A 36 12.80 11.67 5.46
N ASP A 37 11.52 11.70 5.13
CA ASP A 37 10.48 12.33 5.95
C ASP A 37 9.11 11.64 5.70
N PRO A 38 8.92 10.41 6.21
CA PRO A 38 7.63 9.74 6.09
C PRO A 38 6.58 10.43 6.96
N ASP A 39 5.38 10.63 6.40
CA ASP A 39 4.20 11.05 7.15
C ASP A 39 3.79 9.98 8.16
N TYR A 40 3.93 8.71 7.78
CA TYR A 40 3.61 7.56 8.63
C TYR A 40 4.34 6.29 8.19
N VAL A 41 4.72 5.45 9.14
CA VAL A 41 5.34 4.13 8.90
C VAL A 41 4.48 3.08 9.60
N PHE A 42 4.08 2.03 8.89
CA PHE A 42 3.05 1.13 9.41
C PHE A 42 3.32 -0.36 9.15
N TRP A 43 2.77 -1.16 10.05
CA TRP A 43 2.41 -2.54 9.83
C TRP A 43 0.88 -2.67 9.81
N VAL A 44 0.34 -3.59 9.02
CA VAL A 44 -1.06 -3.98 9.05
C VAL A 44 -1.13 -5.46 9.36
N HIS A 45 -1.74 -5.79 10.49
CA HIS A 45 -1.98 -7.16 10.93
C HIS A 45 -2.86 -7.93 9.94
N PRO A 46 -2.82 -9.28 9.90
CA PRO A 46 -3.69 -10.09 9.05
C PRO A 46 -5.19 -9.81 9.22
N ASP A 47 -5.62 -9.42 10.42
CA ASP A 47 -7.00 -9.04 10.73
C ASP A 47 -7.38 -7.63 10.23
N GLY A 48 -6.41 -6.84 9.78
CA GLY A 48 -6.56 -5.46 9.32
C GLY A 48 -6.24 -4.41 10.38
N ARG A 49 -5.84 -4.78 11.61
CA ARG A 49 -5.44 -3.81 12.63
C ARG A 49 -4.16 -3.07 12.22
N LEU A 50 -4.17 -1.74 12.38
CA LEU A 50 -3.01 -0.89 12.12
C LEU A 50 -2.05 -0.93 13.32
N HIS A 51 -0.75 -1.00 13.04
CA HIS A 51 0.31 -0.85 14.03
C HIS A 51 1.29 0.23 13.56
N ASP A 52 1.58 1.17 14.46
CA ASP A 52 2.51 2.27 14.24
C ASP A 52 3.97 1.78 14.37
N ALA A 53 4.70 1.80 13.25
CA ALA A 53 6.14 1.47 13.22
C ALA A 53 7.02 2.70 13.50
N LYS A 54 6.43 3.84 13.90
CA LYS A 54 7.07 5.11 14.19
C LYS A 54 7.96 5.57 13.04
N ARG A 55 9.27 5.38 13.17
CA ARG A 55 10.28 5.76 12.15
C ARG A 55 10.92 4.55 11.48
N SER A 56 10.73 3.34 12.00
CA SER A 56 11.49 2.17 11.60
C SER A 56 10.69 0.89 11.82
N HIS A 57 10.43 0.18 10.72
CA HIS A 57 9.82 -1.15 10.75
C HIS A 57 10.60 -2.11 11.65
N ARG A 58 11.92 -2.17 11.47
CA ARG A 58 12.83 -3.05 12.21
C ARG A 58 12.86 -2.75 13.71
N ASP A 59 12.86 -1.48 14.08
CA ASP A 59 13.02 -1.10 15.49
C ASP A 59 11.66 -1.03 16.22
N ASN A 60 10.54 -1.13 15.50
CA ASN A 60 9.17 -1.06 16.04
C ASN A 60 8.26 -2.11 15.40
N VAL A 61 8.72 -3.36 15.40
CA VAL A 61 7.95 -4.53 14.98
C VAL A 61 6.76 -4.77 15.92
N PRO A 62 5.62 -5.31 15.45
CA PRO A 62 4.54 -5.74 16.32
C PRO A 62 5.04 -6.74 17.39
N ARG A 63 4.63 -6.53 18.64
CA ARG A 63 5.10 -7.33 19.79
C ARG A 63 4.85 -8.83 19.57
N GLY A 64 5.86 -9.66 19.83
CA GLY A 64 5.78 -11.12 19.64
C GLY A 64 6.07 -11.59 18.21
N HIS A 65 6.56 -10.69 17.34
CA HIS A 65 6.89 -10.97 15.94
C HIS A 65 8.31 -10.53 15.58
N GLU A 66 9.27 -10.59 16.51
CA GLU A 66 10.61 -9.98 16.40
C GLU A 66 11.44 -10.47 15.20
N GLY A 67 11.10 -11.61 14.59
CA GLY A 67 11.73 -12.16 13.37
C GLY A 67 10.91 -12.01 12.08
N ILE A 68 9.83 -11.22 12.08
CA ILE A 68 8.90 -11.15 10.94
C ILE A 68 9.52 -10.61 9.65
N GLU A 69 10.60 -9.84 9.76
CA GLU A 69 11.32 -9.31 8.60
C GLU A 69 12.05 -10.41 7.81
N ASP A 70 12.37 -11.55 8.45
CA ASP A 70 13.06 -12.68 7.81
C ASP A 70 12.14 -13.46 6.86
N ASP A 71 10.82 -13.24 6.95
CA ASP A 71 9.78 -13.84 6.10
C ASP A 71 9.43 -12.97 4.88
N GLU A 72 10.33 -12.08 4.43
CA GLU A 72 10.12 -11.28 3.21
C GLU A 72 9.86 -12.20 1.99
N PRO A 73 8.82 -11.94 1.17
CA PRO A 73 7.93 -10.77 1.14
C PRO A 73 6.58 -10.96 1.84
N ASP A 74 6.36 -12.07 2.54
CA ASP A 74 5.07 -12.44 3.11
C ASP A 74 4.88 -11.91 4.54
N TYR A 75 5.98 -11.67 5.25
CA TYR A 75 6.05 -11.01 6.57
C TYR A 75 5.05 -11.60 7.57
N GLY A 76 4.96 -12.92 7.69
CA GLY A 76 4.02 -13.61 8.58
C GLY A 76 2.55 -13.30 8.26
N GLY A 77 2.25 -12.90 7.03
CA GLY A 77 0.93 -12.45 6.60
C GLY A 77 0.64 -10.97 6.83
N PHE A 78 1.57 -10.21 7.41
CA PHE A 78 1.43 -8.77 7.59
C PHE A 78 1.65 -8.03 6.26
N LEU A 79 1.14 -6.81 6.19
CA LEU A 79 1.58 -5.83 5.21
C LEU A 79 2.37 -4.75 5.93
N ARG A 80 3.35 -4.17 5.26
CA ARG A 80 4.12 -3.05 5.82
C ARG A 80 4.32 -1.97 4.79
N GLY A 81 4.51 -0.74 5.24
CA GLY A 81 4.60 0.36 4.30
C GLY A 81 4.89 1.70 4.92
N ARG A 82 4.94 2.70 4.03
CA ARG A 82 5.14 4.10 4.38
C ARG A 82 4.19 4.98 3.60
N ILE A 83 3.82 6.09 4.21
CA ILE A 83 3.15 7.22 3.57
C ILE A 83 4.17 8.35 3.55
N ALA A 84 4.34 8.99 2.41
CA ALA A 84 5.19 10.17 2.27
C ALA A 84 4.57 11.18 1.31
N SER A 85 4.73 12.45 1.63
CA SER A 85 4.19 13.57 0.87
C SER A 85 5.27 14.33 0.11
N LEU A 86 4.91 14.86 -1.06
CA LEU A 86 5.71 15.78 -1.86
C LEU A 86 4.81 16.92 -2.36
N GLY A 87 4.87 18.07 -1.68
CA GLY A 87 3.92 19.15 -1.96
C GLY A 87 2.49 18.72 -1.66
N SER A 88 1.62 18.76 -2.67
CA SER A 88 0.23 18.30 -2.59
C SER A 88 0.04 16.81 -2.94
N ASP A 89 1.11 16.12 -3.34
CA ASP A 89 1.05 14.72 -3.74
C ASP A 89 1.42 13.79 -2.59
N GLN A 90 0.73 12.66 -2.50
CA GLN A 90 1.02 11.61 -1.52
C GLN A 90 1.30 10.28 -2.21
N LEU A 91 2.21 9.51 -1.63
CA LEU A 91 2.57 8.17 -2.05
C LEU A 91 2.51 7.21 -0.87
N VAL A 92 1.77 6.13 -1.04
CA VAL A 92 1.76 4.98 -0.14
C VAL A 92 2.59 3.87 -0.78
N VAL A 93 3.68 3.49 -0.12
CA VAL A 93 4.54 2.38 -0.55
C VAL A 93 4.28 1.18 0.33
N VAL A 94 3.92 0.05 -0.27
CA VAL A 94 3.60 -1.20 0.43
C VAL A 94 4.56 -2.30 0.00
N TYR A 95 5.21 -2.94 0.96
CA TYR A 95 6.10 -4.07 0.71
C TYR A 95 5.22 -5.31 0.57
N CYS A 96 5.03 -5.77 -0.67
CA CYS A 96 4.15 -6.88 -0.98
C CYS A 96 4.50 -7.51 -2.33
N ARG A 97 3.99 -8.72 -2.55
CA ARG A 97 4.01 -9.36 -3.88
C ARG A 97 3.14 -8.56 -4.87
N PRO A 98 3.47 -8.55 -6.18
CA PRO A 98 2.74 -7.77 -7.18
C PRO A 98 1.22 -8.04 -7.24
N GLU A 99 0.80 -9.25 -6.95
CA GLU A 99 -0.60 -9.69 -6.98
C GLU A 99 -1.41 -9.22 -5.76
N ALA A 100 -0.76 -8.86 -4.65
CA ALA A 100 -1.41 -8.67 -3.35
C ALA A 100 -2.47 -7.55 -3.35
N LEU A 101 -2.23 -6.47 -4.10
CA LEU A 101 -3.14 -5.32 -4.21
C LEU A 101 -3.69 -5.10 -5.63
N ALA A 102 -3.23 -5.91 -6.60
CA ALA A 102 -3.62 -5.78 -8.00
C ALA A 102 -5.05 -6.28 -8.27
N VAL A 103 -5.51 -7.24 -7.47
CA VAL A 103 -6.86 -7.83 -7.56
C VAL A 103 -7.58 -7.66 -6.23
N ALA A 104 -8.91 -7.76 -6.26
CA ALA A 104 -9.66 -7.86 -5.04
C ALA A 104 -9.38 -9.17 -4.31
N GLY A 105 -9.37 -9.12 -2.97
CA GLY A 105 -9.08 -10.28 -2.14
C GLY A 105 -8.72 -9.89 -0.71
N ASP A 106 -8.32 -10.88 0.08
CA ASP A 106 -8.07 -10.70 1.51
C ASP A 106 -6.95 -9.71 1.79
N LYS A 107 -5.88 -9.71 0.99
CA LYS A 107 -4.77 -8.75 1.15
C LYS A 107 -5.19 -7.31 0.88
N LEU A 108 -5.99 -7.05 -0.16
CA LEU A 108 -6.53 -5.73 -0.42
C LEU A 108 -7.45 -5.27 0.72
N ARG A 109 -8.33 -6.16 1.22
CA ARG A 109 -9.23 -5.86 2.34
C ARG A 109 -8.48 -5.61 3.64
N GLN A 110 -7.47 -6.44 3.94
CA GLN A 110 -6.54 -6.26 5.06
C GLN A 110 -5.92 -4.86 4.99
N PHE A 111 -5.35 -4.50 3.84
CA PHE A 111 -4.71 -3.21 3.64
C PHE A 111 -5.67 -2.03 3.85
N LEU A 112 -6.85 -2.05 3.22
CA LEU A 112 -7.84 -0.98 3.33
C LEU A 112 -8.36 -0.80 4.76
N ARG A 113 -8.57 -1.90 5.50
CA ARG A 113 -8.90 -1.82 6.94
C ARG A 113 -7.81 -1.11 7.73
N GLY A 114 -6.54 -1.39 7.43
CA GLY A 114 -5.41 -0.70 8.03
C GLY A 114 -5.39 0.79 7.70
N LEU A 115 -5.59 1.15 6.42
CA LEU A 115 -5.63 2.55 5.99
C LEU A 115 -6.76 3.35 6.67
N ALA A 116 -7.93 2.73 6.89
CA ALA A 116 -9.06 3.36 7.55
C ALA A 116 -8.78 3.76 9.03
N GLN A 117 -7.70 3.24 9.62
CA GLN A 117 -7.28 3.52 11.00
C GLN A 117 -6.14 4.54 11.08
N LEU A 118 -5.69 5.12 9.96
CA LEU A 118 -4.54 6.02 9.95
C LEU A 118 -4.80 7.26 10.84
N PRO A 119 -3.82 7.64 11.69
CA PRO A 119 -3.93 8.85 12.51
C PRO A 119 -3.53 10.12 11.74
N VAL A 120 -3.16 9.98 10.46
CA VAL A 120 -2.74 11.08 9.58
C VAL A 120 -3.70 11.19 8.39
N PRO A 121 -3.88 12.40 7.82
CA PRO A 121 -4.67 12.57 6.60
C PRO A 121 -4.09 11.77 5.42
N LEU A 122 -4.97 11.10 4.69
CA LEU A 122 -4.64 10.41 3.45
C LEU A 122 -5.64 10.84 2.36
N ASP A 123 -5.13 11.48 1.31
CA ASP A 123 -5.92 11.90 0.15
C ASP A 123 -6.32 10.68 -0.69
N ASP A 124 -7.57 10.64 -1.14
CA ASP A 124 -8.10 9.61 -2.02
C ASP A 124 -7.33 9.46 -3.35
N ARG A 125 -6.60 10.51 -3.76
CA ARG A 125 -5.73 10.57 -4.95
C ARG A 125 -4.28 10.19 -4.67
N ALA A 126 -3.95 9.84 -3.43
CA ALA A 126 -2.63 9.32 -3.09
C ALA A 126 -2.34 8.06 -3.90
N LEU A 127 -1.16 7.99 -4.51
CA LEU A 127 -0.76 6.82 -5.30
C LEU A 127 -0.38 5.68 -4.37
N VAL A 128 -0.77 4.46 -4.73
CA VAL A 128 -0.38 3.25 -4.00
C VAL A 128 0.53 2.40 -4.88
N VAL A 129 1.74 2.12 -4.38
CA VAL A 129 2.77 1.38 -5.11
C VAL A 129 3.44 0.31 -4.27
N SER A 130 4.05 -0.69 -4.92
CA SER A 130 4.99 -1.58 -4.23
C SER A 130 6.37 -0.94 -4.05
N ASP A 131 7.23 -1.53 -3.21
CA ASP A 131 8.64 -1.13 -3.11
C ASP A 131 9.45 -1.45 -4.39
N ASN A 132 8.87 -2.21 -5.32
CA ASN A 132 9.36 -2.46 -6.68
C ASN A 132 8.64 -1.63 -7.76
N ALA A 133 7.80 -0.67 -7.34
CA ALA A 133 7.03 0.26 -8.17
C ALA A 133 5.94 -0.36 -9.06
N ASP A 134 5.40 -1.51 -8.67
CA ASP A 134 4.07 -1.90 -9.16
C ASP A 134 3.08 -0.80 -8.77
N LEU A 135 2.28 -0.32 -9.73
CA LEU A 135 1.33 0.77 -9.52
C LEU A 135 -0.07 0.18 -9.41
N TYR A 136 -0.70 0.36 -8.25
CA TYR A 136 -2.02 -0.16 -7.94
C TYR A 136 -3.14 0.87 -8.12
N GLY A 137 -2.79 2.09 -8.54
CA GLY A 137 -3.68 3.21 -8.76
C GLY A 137 -3.66 4.17 -7.57
N THR A 138 -4.79 4.80 -7.32
CA THR A 138 -5.01 5.65 -6.15
C THR A 138 -5.65 4.91 -4.98
N VAL A 139 -5.69 5.52 -3.79
CA VAL A 139 -6.48 5.01 -2.66
C VAL A 139 -7.94 4.78 -3.07
N ALA A 140 -8.55 5.73 -3.80
CA ALA A 140 -9.90 5.57 -4.33
C ALA A 140 -10.04 4.38 -5.31
N ASP A 141 -9.04 4.11 -6.15
CA ASP A 141 -9.05 2.93 -7.03
C ASP A 141 -9.07 1.62 -6.23
N LEU A 142 -8.32 1.56 -5.12
CA LEU A 142 -8.30 0.38 -4.27
C LEU A 142 -9.64 0.14 -3.59
N TYR A 143 -10.29 1.19 -3.06
CA TYR A 143 -11.64 1.07 -2.50
C TYR A 143 -12.66 0.60 -3.54
N ARG A 144 -12.64 1.17 -4.75
CA ARG A 144 -13.53 0.74 -5.85
C ARG A 144 -13.30 -0.73 -6.21
N ARG A 145 -12.03 -1.13 -6.35
CA ARG A 145 -11.64 -2.52 -6.65
C ARG A 145 -12.15 -3.50 -5.60
N ALA A 146 -12.12 -3.12 -4.32
CA ALA A 146 -12.64 -3.96 -3.25
C ALA A 146 -14.17 -4.12 -3.31
N GLN A 147 -14.90 -3.11 -3.78
CA GLN A 147 -16.36 -3.14 -3.92
C GLN A 147 -16.82 -3.97 -5.13
N GLU A 148 -16.10 -3.89 -6.25
CA GLU A 148 -16.42 -4.63 -7.49
C GLU A 148 -16.39 -6.16 -7.32
N ALA A 149 -15.74 -6.66 -6.27
CA ALA A 149 -15.61 -8.08 -5.97
C ALA A 149 -16.66 -8.63 -5.00
N GLU A 150 -17.49 -7.78 -4.41
CA GLU A 150 -18.66 -8.23 -3.66
C GLU A 150 -19.79 -8.46 -4.69
N PRO A 151 -20.14 -9.72 -5.02
CA PRO A 151 -21.28 -9.94 -5.91
C PRO A 151 -22.52 -9.35 -5.25
N SER A 152 -23.25 -8.53 -6.01
CA SER A 152 -24.61 -8.10 -5.68
C SER A 152 -25.49 -9.35 -5.52
N GLY A 153 -25.63 -9.86 -4.30
CA GLY A 153 -26.12 -11.21 -4.10
C GLY A 153 -26.66 -11.48 -2.70
N ARG A 154 -27.56 -10.62 -2.20
CA ARG A 154 -28.68 -11.00 -1.32
C ARG A 154 -29.84 -10.03 -1.54
N ALA A 155 -30.46 -10.15 -2.70
CA ALA A 155 -31.87 -9.89 -2.87
C ALA A 155 -32.61 -11.24 -2.81
N ASP A 156 -33.66 -11.27 -2.01
CA ASP A 156 -34.81 -12.18 -2.02
C ASP A 156 -34.60 -13.70 -1.88
N GLY A 157 -35.06 -14.17 -0.73
CA GLY A 157 -35.45 -15.55 -0.48
C GLY A 157 -36.54 -15.61 0.60
N GLY A 158 -37.50 -14.69 0.52
CA GLY A 158 -38.77 -14.82 1.22
C GLY A 158 -39.72 -15.68 0.36
N ALA A 159 -40.04 -16.86 0.88
CA ALA A 159 -41.25 -17.61 0.58
C ALA A 159 -41.60 -18.40 1.84
#